data_AF-A0A7S3AZB4-F1
#
_entry.id   AF-A0A7S3AZB4-F1
#
_cell.length_a   1.000
_cell.length_b   1.000
_cell.length_c   1.000
_cell.angle_alpha   90.00
_cell.angle_beta   90.00
_cell.angle_gamma   90.00
#
_symmetry.space_group_name_H-M   'P 1'
#
loop_
_entity.id
_entity.type
_entity.pdbx_description
1 polymer ?
#
loop_
_entity_poly.entity_id
_entity_poly.type
_entity_poly.pdbx_seq_one_letter_code
_entity_poly.pdbx_strand_id
1 'polypeptide(L)'
;RELAATQSGVELFEGAEAARTFLASMLHQEGRGVTLALRDYYPGWNATGCSSKGGKPLLVESDNTSLLQLFFDDHVMPHDAHILDVRRASEPAAPSFPVAAVLGINIFRAEPLRSIAERSYFMDAVSRAEVSWRAAWRQRYALAEALMSLHSLSSLSRAGSDLGVVAAGRYVPHSATAAVLRASDAHTFDADE
;
A
#
# COMPACT_ATOMS: atom_id res chain seq x y z
N ARG A 1 -5.32 -26.20 -27.13
CA ARG A 1 -4.47 -25.10 -27.66
C ARG A 1 -3.04 -25.41 -27.24
N GLU A 2 -2.12 -25.33 -28.19
CA GLU A 2 -0.77 -25.91 -28.17
C GLU A 2 0.08 -25.59 -26.93
N LEU A 3 0.79 -26.63 -26.48
CA LEU A 3 1.87 -26.60 -25.51
C LEU A 3 3.03 -25.76 -26.06
N ALA A 4 3.26 -24.58 -25.48
CA ALA A 4 4.40 -23.74 -25.82
C ALA A 4 5.69 -24.37 -25.27
N ALA A 5 6.70 -24.41 -26.14
CA ALA A 5 8.01 -24.99 -25.92
C ALA A 5 8.64 -24.57 -24.59
N THR A 6 9.03 -25.58 -23.79
CA THR A 6 9.86 -25.44 -22.61
C THR A 6 11.23 -24.87 -23.03
N GLN A 7 11.42 -23.56 -22.91
CA GLN A 7 12.77 -22.99 -22.91
C GLN A 7 13.49 -23.56 -21.68
N SER A 8 14.54 -24.34 -21.91
CA SER A 8 15.28 -25.06 -20.88
C SER A 8 15.80 -24.10 -19.80
N GLY A 9 15.24 -24.20 -18.59
CA GLY A 9 15.68 -23.46 -17.40
C GLY A 9 14.74 -22.36 -16.90
N VAL A 10 13.58 -22.14 -17.53
CA VAL A 10 12.56 -21.19 -17.05
C VAL A 10 11.35 -21.96 -16.52
N GLU A 11 11.07 -21.83 -15.22
CA GLU A 11 9.84 -22.33 -14.61
C GLU A 11 8.72 -21.30 -14.80
N LEU A 12 7.59 -21.75 -15.32
CA LEU A 12 6.42 -20.90 -15.55
C LEU A 12 5.39 -21.15 -14.46
N PHE A 13 5.03 -20.09 -13.75
CA PHE A 13 3.96 -20.10 -12.76
C PHE A 13 2.72 -19.43 -13.36
N GLU A 14 1.60 -20.13 -13.34
CA GLU A 14 0.33 -19.60 -13.83
C GLU A 14 -0.52 -19.08 -12.66
N GLY A 15 -0.94 -17.83 -12.75
CA GLY A 15 -1.82 -17.19 -11.77
C GLY A 15 -1.11 -16.57 -10.56
N ALA A 16 -1.82 -15.65 -9.89
CA ALA A 16 -1.26 -14.83 -8.83
C ALA A 16 -0.95 -15.62 -7.54
N GLU A 17 -1.66 -16.73 -7.27
CA GLU A 17 -1.39 -17.60 -6.11
C GLU A 17 -0.09 -18.38 -6.23
N ALA A 18 0.22 -18.89 -7.42
CA ALA A 18 1.49 -19.57 -7.67
C ALA A 18 2.65 -18.57 -7.54
N ALA A 19 2.51 -17.38 -8.13
CA ALA A 19 3.47 -16.29 -7.96
C ALA A 19 3.64 -15.90 -6.49
N ARG A 20 2.55 -15.82 -5.71
CA ARG A 20 2.60 -15.55 -4.26
C ARG A 20 3.40 -16.58 -3.51
N THR A 21 3.08 -17.85 -3.72
CA THR A 21 3.74 -18.97 -3.03
C THR A 21 5.24 -18.98 -3.32
N PHE A 22 5.61 -18.74 -4.58
CA PHE A 22 7.00 -18.66 -5.00
C PHE A 22 7.73 -17.43 -4.43
N LEU A 23 7.12 -16.24 -4.48
CA LEU A 23 7.72 -15.03 -3.94
C LEU A 23 7.87 -15.10 -2.41
N ALA A 24 6.86 -15.64 -1.71
CA ALA A 24 6.90 -15.83 -0.26
C ALA A 24 8.02 -16.79 0.16
N SER A 25 8.22 -17.90 -0.58
CA SER A 25 9.31 -18.84 -0.27
C SER A 25 10.70 -18.24 -0.43
N MET A 26 10.85 -17.24 -1.32
CA MET A 26 12.10 -16.51 -1.47
C MET A 26 12.28 -15.38 -0.44
N LEU A 27 11.20 -14.65 -0.12
CA LEU A 27 11.25 -13.43 0.70
C LEU A 27 11.25 -13.70 2.21
N HIS A 28 10.65 -14.79 2.68
CA HIS A 28 10.40 -15.02 4.11
C HIS A 28 11.43 -15.92 4.78
N GLN A 29 12.71 -15.67 4.53
CA GLN A 29 13.76 -16.34 5.27
C GLN A 29 13.88 -15.71 6.66
N GLU A 30 13.62 -16.50 7.71
CA GLU A 30 13.59 -16.00 9.10
C GLU A 30 14.87 -15.24 9.48
N GLY A 31 14.68 -14.09 10.14
CA GLY A 31 15.77 -13.31 10.74
C GLY A 31 16.60 -12.46 9.77
N ARG A 32 16.24 -12.37 8.48
CA ARG A 32 17.00 -11.58 7.49
C ARG A 32 16.11 -10.82 6.52
N GLY A 33 16.52 -9.59 6.19
CA GLY A 33 16.00 -8.88 5.04
C GLY A 33 16.56 -9.50 3.75
N VAL A 34 15.67 -9.82 2.81
CA VAL A 34 16.04 -10.39 1.50
C VAL A 34 15.85 -9.32 0.42
N THR A 35 16.77 -9.25 -0.54
CA THR A 35 16.65 -8.42 -1.74
C THR A 35 16.56 -9.33 -2.95
N LEU A 36 15.56 -9.08 -3.81
CA LEU A 36 15.35 -9.78 -5.06
C LEU A 36 15.32 -8.79 -6.22
N ALA A 37 15.81 -9.23 -7.38
CA ALA A 37 15.66 -8.48 -8.62
C ALA A 37 14.69 -9.24 -9.54
N LEU A 38 13.65 -8.55 -10.00
CA LEU A 38 12.69 -9.10 -10.96
C LEU A 38 12.97 -8.51 -12.35
N ARG A 39 13.16 -9.39 -13.32
CA ARG A 39 13.31 -8.99 -14.73
C ARG A 39 11.93 -8.82 -15.36
N ASP A 40 11.77 -7.80 -16.18
CA ASP A 40 10.58 -7.65 -17.01
C ASP A 40 10.46 -8.79 -18.02
N TYR A 41 9.28 -9.40 -18.06
CA TYR A 41 8.88 -10.26 -19.16
C TYR A 41 8.13 -9.43 -20.20
N TYR A 42 8.90 -8.71 -21.04
CA TYR A 42 8.35 -7.79 -22.04
C TYR A 42 7.25 -8.38 -22.93
N PRO A 43 7.35 -9.64 -23.45
CA PRO A 43 6.26 -10.20 -24.24
C PRO A 43 4.92 -10.25 -23.50
N GLY A 44 4.94 -10.62 -22.22
CA GLY A 44 3.74 -10.64 -21.38
C GLY A 44 3.23 -9.23 -21.07
N TRP A 45 4.13 -8.32 -20.69
CA TRP A 45 3.75 -6.95 -20.37
C TRP A 45 3.15 -6.21 -21.59
N ASN A 46 3.78 -6.33 -22.76
CA ASN A 46 3.30 -5.76 -24.01
C ASN A 46 1.93 -6.31 -24.42
N ALA A 47 1.66 -7.60 -24.19
CA ALA A 47 0.34 -8.20 -24.46
C ALA A 47 -0.80 -7.58 -23.61
N THR A 48 -0.47 -6.94 -22.49
CA THR A 48 -1.43 -6.21 -21.63
C THR A 48 -1.51 -4.71 -21.94
N GLY A 49 -0.92 -4.27 -23.07
CA GLY A 49 -0.82 -2.86 -23.43
C GLY A 49 0.13 -2.07 -22.51
N CYS A 50 1.15 -2.74 -21.97
CA CYS A 50 2.10 -2.17 -21.00
C CYS A 50 1.42 -1.57 -19.76
N SER A 51 0.29 -2.14 -19.35
CA SER A 51 -0.41 -1.70 -18.15
C SER A 51 0.12 -2.38 -16.89
N SER A 52 -0.17 -1.80 -15.74
CA SER A 52 0.18 -2.34 -14.42
C SER A 52 -0.31 -3.78 -14.20
N LYS A 53 -1.40 -4.20 -14.87
CA LYS A 53 -1.94 -5.56 -14.78
C LYS A 53 -1.02 -6.64 -15.34
N GLY A 54 -0.13 -6.29 -16.27
CA GLY A 54 0.94 -7.17 -16.76
C GLY A 54 2.31 -6.82 -16.19
N GLY A 55 2.35 -5.94 -15.20
CA GLY A 55 3.56 -5.47 -14.55
C GLY A 55 4.16 -6.50 -13.60
N LYS A 56 5.30 -6.15 -13.00
CA LYS A 56 5.97 -6.96 -12.00
C LYS A 56 5.10 -7.07 -10.74
N PRO A 57 4.87 -8.28 -10.20
CA PRO A 57 4.01 -8.46 -9.04
C PRO A 57 4.69 -7.98 -7.75
N LEU A 58 3.97 -7.19 -6.95
CA LEU A 58 4.26 -6.93 -5.54
C LEU A 58 3.06 -7.34 -4.70
N LEU A 59 3.18 -8.45 -3.98
CA LEU A 59 2.11 -9.01 -3.17
C LEU A 59 2.32 -8.62 -1.71
N VAL A 60 1.62 -7.56 -1.30
CA VAL A 60 1.76 -6.91 0.00
C VAL A 60 1.04 -7.70 1.09
N GLU A 61 1.78 -8.13 2.10
CA GLU A 61 1.29 -8.80 3.29
C GLU A 61 0.86 -7.80 4.35
N SER A 62 -0.26 -7.11 4.08
CA SER A 62 -0.77 -6.04 4.94
C SER A 62 -1.07 -6.47 6.38
N ASP A 63 -1.30 -7.76 6.59
CA ASP A 63 -1.68 -8.33 7.89
C ASP A 63 -0.45 -8.67 8.75
N ASN A 64 0.74 -8.67 8.14
CA ASN A 64 2.00 -8.98 8.82
C ASN A 64 2.72 -7.68 9.23
N THR A 65 2.58 -7.30 10.51
CA THR A 65 3.15 -6.06 11.06
C THR A 65 4.65 -6.14 11.38
N SER A 66 5.30 -7.28 11.16
CA SER A 66 6.76 -7.40 11.27
C SER A 66 7.46 -7.34 9.91
N LEU A 67 6.70 -7.25 8.81
CA LEU A 67 7.22 -7.29 7.45
C LEU A 67 6.94 -5.98 6.70
N LEU A 68 8.01 -5.34 6.24
CA LEU A 68 7.93 -4.21 5.31
C LEU A 68 8.46 -4.66 3.94
N GLN A 69 7.56 -4.76 2.96
CA GLN A 69 7.92 -5.06 1.56
C GLN A 69 8.06 -3.76 0.76
N LEU A 70 9.18 -3.63 0.07
CA LEU A 70 9.55 -2.47 -0.72
C LEU A 70 9.85 -2.88 -2.17
N PHE A 71 9.47 -2.03 -3.11
CA PHE A 71 9.80 -2.17 -4.53
C PHE A 71 10.37 -0.86 -5.07
N PHE A 72 11.47 -0.96 -5.80
CA PHE A 72 12.16 0.15 -6.44
C PHE A 72 12.18 -0.05 -7.95
N ASP A 73 11.70 0.94 -8.71
CA ASP A 73 11.75 0.96 -10.17
C ASP A 73 11.77 2.41 -10.65
N ASP A 74 12.47 2.73 -11.74
CA ASP A 74 12.61 4.10 -12.26
C ASP A 74 11.38 4.58 -13.03
N HIS A 75 10.51 3.65 -13.44
CA HIS A 75 9.27 3.90 -14.18
C HIS A 75 8.00 3.95 -13.30
N VAL A 76 8.13 4.00 -11.97
CA VAL A 76 6.98 4.28 -11.08
C VAL A 76 6.57 5.74 -11.20
N MET A 77 5.30 5.99 -11.55
CA MET A 77 4.76 7.35 -11.67
C MET A 77 3.79 7.68 -10.53
N PRO A 78 3.65 8.96 -10.13
CA PRO A 78 2.78 9.34 -9.01
C PRO A 78 1.30 8.99 -9.19
N HIS A 79 0.84 8.96 -10.44
CA HIS A 79 -0.55 8.69 -10.81
C HIS A 79 -0.75 7.31 -11.45
N ASP A 80 0.33 6.57 -11.69
CA ASP A 80 0.29 5.26 -12.31
C ASP A 80 1.46 4.39 -11.84
N ALA A 81 1.16 3.22 -11.28
CA ALA A 81 2.18 2.23 -10.95
C ALA A 81 2.87 1.69 -12.21
N HIS A 82 2.21 1.80 -13.38
CA HIS A 82 2.65 1.54 -14.75
C HIS A 82 3.24 0.14 -14.98
N ILE A 83 4.41 -0.12 -14.39
CA ILE A 83 5.18 -1.35 -14.50
C ILE A 83 4.96 -2.29 -13.30
N LEU A 84 4.22 -1.89 -12.26
CA LEU A 84 4.00 -2.70 -11.06
C LEU A 84 2.54 -3.11 -10.86
N ASP A 85 2.32 -4.40 -10.59
CA ASP A 85 1.03 -4.93 -10.11
C ASP A 85 1.08 -5.12 -8.60
N VAL A 86 0.60 -4.13 -7.85
CA VAL A 86 0.63 -4.17 -6.38
C VAL A 86 -0.69 -4.69 -5.84
N ARG A 87 -0.70 -5.86 -5.21
CA ARG A 87 -1.93 -6.50 -4.69
C ARG A 87 -1.81 -6.91 -3.24
N ARG A 88 -2.95 -7.19 -2.61
CA ARG A 88 -2.98 -7.82 -1.28
C ARG A 88 -2.58 -9.29 -1.42
N ALA A 89 -1.63 -9.74 -0.61
CA ALA A 89 -1.17 -11.12 -0.64
C ALA A 89 -2.25 -12.12 -0.20
N SER A 90 -3.11 -11.78 0.77
CA SER A 90 -4.21 -12.64 1.21
C SER A 90 -5.35 -12.76 0.21
N GLU A 91 -5.44 -11.84 -0.75
CA GLU A 91 -6.48 -11.81 -1.79
C GLU A 91 -5.89 -11.41 -3.16
N PRO A 92 -5.01 -12.22 -3.75
CA PRO A 92 -4.27 -11.81 -4.94
C PRO A 92 -5.15 -11.72 -6.21
N ALA A 93 -6.37 -12.26 -6.15
CA ALA A 93 -7.40 -12.08 -7.18
C ALA A 93 -8.13 -10.73 -7.10
N ALA A 94 -8.02 -10.00 -5.98
CA ALA A 94 -8.65 -8.69 -5.81
C ALA A 94 -7.98 -7.64 -6.72
N PRO A 95 -8.67 -6.50 -6.97
CA PRO A 95 -8.05 -5.38 -7.68
C PRO A 95 -6.75 -4.92 -7.01
N SER A 96 -5.81 -4.47 -7.82
CA SER A 96 -4.56 -3.87 -7.36
C SER A 96 -4.84 -2.65 -6.47
N PHE A 97 -3.91 -2.37 -5.54
CA PHE A 97 -3.99 -1.19 -4.70
C PHE A 97 -3.97 0.08 -5.55
N PRO A 98 -4.76 1.11 -5.19
CA PRO A 98 -4.58 2.44 -5.73
C PRO A 98 -3.15 2.93 -5.45
N VAL A 99 -2.50 3.56 -6.45
CA VAL A 99 -1.11 4.04 -6.35
C VAL A 99 -0.90 4.91 -5.10
N ALA A 100 -1.84 5.82 -4.82
CA ALA A 100 -1.79 6.70 -3.65
C ALA A 100 -1.76 5.96 -2.30
N ALA A 101 -2.22 4.70 -2.24
CA ALA A 101 -2.21 3.89 -1.02
C ALA A 101 -0.87 3.19 -0.76
N VAL A 102 0.01 3.12 -1.76
CA VAL A 102 1.26 2.34 -1.72
C VAL A 102 2.50 3.14 -2.09
N LEU A 103 2.37 4.26 -2.80
CA LEU A 103 3.47 5.14 -3.18
C LEU A 103 4.11 5.79 -1.95
N GLY A 104 5.44 5.70 -1.85
CA GLY A 104 6.17 6.22 -0.70
C GLY A 104 6.04 5.38 0.57
N ILE A 105 5.37 4.22 0.48
CA ILE A 105 5.21 3.25 1.56
C ILE A 105 5.80 1.89 1.12
N ASN A 106 5.26 1.32 0.06
CA ASN A 106 5.67 0.03 -0.51
C ASN A 106 6.38 0.19 -1.86
N ILE A 107 6.05 1.21 -2.65
CA ILE A 107 6.66 1.44 -3.96
C ILE A 107 7.36 2.79 -4.03
N PHE A 108 8.52 2.82 -4.65
CA PHE A 108 9.38 3.99 -4.77
C PHE A 108 9.90 4.13 -6.18
N ARG A 109 9.84 5.35 -6.71
CA ARG A 109 10.57 5.69 -7.92
C ARG A 109 12.07 5.75 -7.60
N ALA A 110 12.84 4.89 -8.24
CA ALA A 110 14.29 4.95 -8.16
C ALA A 110 14.81 6.04 -9.13
N GLU A 111 15.70 6.90 -8.66
CA GLU A 111 16.34 7.94 -9.46
C GLU A 111 17.74 7.43 -9.87
N PRO A 112 17.97 7.03 -11.14
CA PRO A 112 19.18 6.29 -11.52
C PRO A 112 20.48 7.04 -11.23
N LEU A 113 20.52 8.35 -11.48
CA LEU A 113 21.73 9.15 -11.23
C LEU A 113 22.03 9.27 -9.73
N ARG A 114 21.00 9.45 -8.91
CA ARG A 114 21.15 9.57 -7.45
C ARG A 114 21.52 8.22 -6.84
N SER A 115 20.91 7.13 -7.28
CA SER A 115 21.20 5.80 -6.76
C SER A 115 22.63 5.33 -7.06
N ILE A 116 23.25 5.85 -8.11
CA ILE A 116 24.67 5.63 -8.44
C ILE A 116 25.57 6.58 -7.63
N ALA A 117 25.21 7.86 -7.52
CA ALA A 117 26.06 8.88 -6.91
C ALA A 117 26.04 8.86 -5.37
N GLU A 118 24.90 8.56 -4.76
CA GLU A 118 24.67 8.66 -3.33
C GLU A 118 24.70 7.26 -2.69
N ARG A 119 25.76 6.98 -1.93
CA ARG A 119 25.95 5.66 -1.27
C ARG A 119 24.81 5.31 -0.30
N SER A 120 24.16 6.29 0.29
CA SER A 120 23.05 6.10 1.23
C SER A 120 21.67 6.06 0.57
N TYR A 121 21.56 6.25 -0.75
CA TYR A 121 20.29 6.47 -1.44
C TYR A 121 19.17 5.49 -1.05
N PHE A 122 19.45 4.19 -1.15
CA PHE A 122 18.47 3.15 -0.81
C PHE A 122 18.26 3.02 0.70
N MET A 123 19.28 3.24 1.51
CA MET A 123 19.15 3.22 2.98
C MET A 123 18.22 4.35 3.44
N ASP A 124 18.41 5.55 2.90
CA ASP A 124 17.57 6.71 3.22
C ASP A 124 16.13 6.48 2.71
N ALA A 125 15.96 5.83 1.55
CA ALA A 125 14.65 5.46 1.05
C ALA A 125 13.94 4.44 1.94
N VAL A 126 14.65 3.40 2.40
CA VAL A 126 14.13 2.41 3.37
C VAL A 126 13.73 3.10 4.68
N SER A 127 14.58 3.97 5.24
CA SER A 127 14.25 4.70 6.47
C SER A 127 13.01 5.59 6.30
N ARG A 128 12.86 6.28 5.15
CA ARG A 128 11.63 7.03 4.84
C ARG A 128 10.42 6.10 4.73
N ALA A 129 10.58 4.96 4.07
CA ALA A 129 9.53 3.97 3.91
C ALA A 129 9.03 3.44 5.25
N GLU A 130 9.93 3.13 6.18
CA GLU A 130 9.58 2.68 7.52
C GLU A 130 8.75 3.70 8.30
N VAL A 131 9.11 4.99 8.21
CA VAL A 131 8.34 6.07 8.84
C VAL A 131 6.94 6.16 8.23
N SER A 132 6.85 6.20 6.90
CA SER A 132 5.57 6.26 6.18
C SER A 132 4.69 5.04 6.46
N TRP A 133 5.28 3.85 6.48
CA TRP A 133 4.58 2.60 6.75
C TRP A 133 4.01 2.55 8.17
N ARG A 134 4.80 2.94 9.17
CA ARG A 134 4.32 3.04 10.57
C ARG A 134 3.19 4.07 10.70
N ALA A 135 3.31 5.21 10.03
CA ALA A 135 2.26 6.23 10.02
C ALA A 135 0.96 5.72 9.37
N ALA A 136 1.07 5.09 8.19
CA ALA A 136 -0.07 4.51 7.49
C ALA A 136 -0.76 3.41 8.31
N TRP A 137 0.02 2.58 9.01
CA TRP A 137 -0.53 1.54 9.88
C TRP A 137 -1.30 2.13 11.06
N ARG A 138 -0.74 3.15 11.74
CA ARG A 138 -1.45 3.87 12.82
C ARG A 138 -2.75 4.51 12.33
N GLN A 139 -2.73 5.13 11.15
CA GLN A 139 -3.93 5.72 10.56
C GLN A 139 -5.01 4.67 10.27
N ARG A 140 -4.62 3.52 9.69
CA ARG A 140 -5.54 2.40 9.43
C ARG A 140 -6.13 1.83 10.71
N TYR A 141 -5.30 1.65 11.74
CA TYR A 141 -5.74 1.17 13.05
C TYR A 141 -6.73 2.14 13.71
N ALA A 142 -6.38 3.43 13.77
CA ALA A 142 -7.26 4.46 14.34
C ALA A 142 -8.60 4.56 13.59
N LEU A 143 -8.58 4.45 12.25
CA LEU A 143 -9.79 4.40 11.44
C LEU A 143 -10.64 3.16 11.76
N ALA A 144 -10.02 1.98 11.88
CA ALA A 144 -10.72 0.76 12.24
C ALA A 144 -11.38 0.86 13.62
N GLU A 145 -10.68 1.39 14.63
CA GLU A 145 -11.25 1.64 15.97
C GLU A 145 -12.43 2.63 15.92
N ALA A 146 -12.30 3.71 15.14
CA ALA A 146 -13.37 4.68 14.98
C ALA A 146 -14.61 4.06 14.31
N LEU A 147 -14.42 3.25 13.27
CA LEU A 147 -15.50 2.54 12.59
C LEU A 147 -16.19 1.51 13.49
N MET A 148 -15.43 0.78 14.32
CA MET A 148 -15.99 -0.15 15.30
C MET A 148 -16.77 0.56 16.40
N SER A 149 -16.28 1.71 16.86
CA SER A 149 -16.98 2.55 17.82
C SER A 149 -18.26 3.14 17.25
N LEU A 150 -18.27 3.55 15.97
CA LEU A 150 -19.50 3.98 15.29
C LEU A 150 -20.49 2.83 15.11
N HIS A 151 -19.99 1.64 14.78
CA HIS A 151 -20.84 0.46 14.63
C HIS A 151 -21.49 0.07 15.95
N SER A 152 -20.76 0.11 17.07
CA SER A 152 -21.29 -0.17 18.40
C SER A 152 -22.32 0.88 18.87
N LEU A 153 -22.11 2.15 18.54
CA LEU A 153 -23.11 3.20 18.78
C LEU A 153 -24.37 2.99 17.93
N SER A 154 -24.21 2.56 16.67
CA SER A 154 -25.34 2.29 15.78
C SER A 154 -26.15 1.06 16.21
N SER A 155 -25.51 0.04 16.77
CA SER A 155 -26.19 -1.15 17.30
C SER A 155 -26.92 -0.86 18.60
N LEU A 156 -26.36 -0.01 19.48
CA LEU A 156 -27.04 0.50 20.68
C LEU A 156 -28.26 1.36 20.32
N SER A 157 -28.16 2.22 19.30
CA SER A 157 -29.31 3.01 18.81
C SER A 157 -30.42 2.14 18.23
N ARG A 158 -30.10 0.98 17.65
CA ARG A 158 -31.09 0.00 17.15
C ARG A 158 -31.67 -0.89 18.26
N ALA A 159 -30.91 -1.17 19.32
CA ALA A 159 -31.41 -1.88 20.50
C ALA A 159 -32.26 -0.97 21.42
N GLY A 160 -32.08 0.35 21.34
CA GLY A 160 -32.84 1.34 22.10
C GLY A 160 -34.20 1.72 21.52
N SER A 161 -34.65 1.13 20.41
CA SER A 161 -35.94 1.48 19.79
C SER A 161 -37.18 0.98 20.55
N ASP A 162 -36.99 0.21 21.63
CA ASP A 162 -38.07 -0.18 22.58
C ASP A 162 -38.13 0.69 23.84
N LEU A 163 -37.23 1.66 24.00
CA LEU A 163 -37.27 2.63 25.09
C LEU A 163 -37.51 4.03 24.52
N GLY A 164 -38.80 4.36 24.42
CA GLY A 164 -39.38 5.70 24.29
C GLY A 164 -38.52 6.78 23.66
N VAL A 165 -38.87 7.16 22.43
CA VAL A 165 -38.42 8.34 21.67
C VAL A 165 -37.87 9.45 22.57
N VAL A 166 -36.56 9.47 22.78
CA VAL A 166 -35.87 10.66 23.30
C VAL A 166 -35.69 11.58 22.10
N ALA A 167 -36.29 12.77 22.22
CA ALA A 167 -36.32 13.80 21.19
C ALA A 167 -34.95 13.96 20.51
N ALA A 168 -34.98 14.00 19.17
CA ALA A 168 -33.82 14.23 18.33
C ALA A 168 -32.98 15.39 18.88
N GLY A 169 -31.76 15.07 19.30
CA GLY A 169 -30.77 16.06 19.72
C GLY A 169 -30.59 17.07 18.61
N ARG A 170 -31.05 18.29 18.86
CA ARG A 170 -30.86 19.46 18.00
C ARG A 170 -29.38 19.60 17.69
N TYR A 171 -29.01 19.63 16.41
CA TYR A 171 -27.67 20.02 15.98
C TYR A 171 -27.33 21.38 16.58
N VAL A 172 -26.37 21.42 17.50
CA VAL A 172 -25.80 22.66 18.04
C VAL A 172 -24.53 22.91 17.24
N PRO A 173 -24.45 23.99 16.43
CA PRO A 173 -23.21 24.34 15.76
C PRO A 173 -22.12 24.54 16.82
N HIS A 174 -20.94 24.00 16.55
CA HIS A 174 -19.78 24.06 17.43
C HIS A 174 -19.54 25.51 17.88
N SER A 175 -19.61 25.79 19.18
CA SER A 175 -19.08 27.03 19.71
C SER A 175 -17.56 26.93 19.68
N ALA A 176 -16.89 28.02 19.27
CA ALA A 176 -15.44 28.11 19.25
C ALA A 176 -14.89 27.93 20.68
N THR A 177 -14.53 26.69 21.03
CA THR A 177 -13.89 26.40 22.31
C THR A 177 -12.39 26.70 22.19
N ALA A 178 -11.76 27.03 23.31
CA ALA A 178 -10.33 27.32 23.36
C ALA A 178 -9.45 26.13 22.92
N ALA A 179 -10.01 24.92 22.80
CA ALA A 179 -9.34 23.75 22.23
C ALA A 179 -9.33 23.78 20.69
N VAL A 180 -10.43 24.23 20.07
CA VAL A 180 -10.55 24.39 18.60
C VAL A 180 -9.69 25.55 18.11
N LEU A 181 -9.64 26.66 18.85
CA LEU A 181 -8.77 27.81 18.54
C LEU A 181 -7.27 27.55 18.79
N ARG A 182 -6.93 26.43 19.46
CA ARG A 182 -5.54 25.99 19.73
C ARG A 182 -5.08 24.85 18.82
N ALA A 183 -5.97 24.30 17.99
CA ALA A 183 -5.56 23.40 16.92
C ALA A 183 -4.82 24.25 15.87
N SER A 184 -3.51 24.05 15.79
CA SER A 184 -2.58 24.87 15.03
C SER A 184 -2.96 24.97 13.54
N ASP A 185 -3.05 26.21 13.05
CA ASP A 185 -2.98 26.55 11.63
C ASP A 185 -1.52 26.35 11.16
N ALA A 186 -1.06 25.10 11.09
CA ALA A 186 0.20 24.75 10.48
C ALA A 186 0.06 24.78 8.94
N HIS A 187 -0.22 25.96 8.41
CA HIS A 187 0.03 26.31 7.02
C HIS A 187 1.42 26.95 6.95
N THR A 188 2.47 26.14 6.97
CA THR A 188 3.76 26.53 6.38
C THR A 188 3.80 25.94 4.98
N PHE A 189 3.16 26.63 4.04
CA PHE A 189 3.69 26.69 2.69
C PHE A 189 4.46 28.00 2.64
N ASP A 190 5.78 27.88 2.65
CA ASP A 190 6.68 28.96 2.29
C ASP A 190 6.30 29.45 0.89
N ALA A 191 5.95 30.73 0.78
CA ALA A 191 5.87 31.43 -0.48
C ALA A 191 7.21 32.17 -0.65
N ASP A 192 8.13 31.54 -1.37
CA ASP A 192 9.22 32.24 -2.04
C ASP A 192 8.68 32.76 -3.39
N GLU A 193 8.45 34.07 -3.47
CA GLU A 193 8.77 34.96 -4.62
C GLU A 193 8.59 36.43 -4.22
#